data_AF-A0A837HIY3-F1
#
_entry.id   AF-A0A837HIY3-F1
#
_cell.length_a   1.000
_cell.length_b   1.000
_cell.length_c   1.000
_cell.angle_alpha   90.00
_cell.angle_beta   90.00
_cell.angle_gamma   90.00
#
_symmetry.space_group_name_H-M   'P 1'
#
loop_
_entity.id
_entity.type
_entity.pdbx_description
1 polymer ?
#
loop_
_entity_poly.entity_id
_entity_poly.type
_entity_poly.pdbx_seq_one_letter_code
_entity_poly.pdbx_strand_id
1 'polypeptide(L)'
;MNIIKQLWHSFKERPDIWFFYIFLATFTLSIRKVLYFHPINNSFNEYTGVYIYLSDLFLILTFLLYILYNNKSILSNITSFLKNHYTKFKLFHACLSGRQVEQFKWQDWSGHKKTLKNVPRGTFTLFKKTYALLINNYLVIFPLFIAFFSFVSILWTTNRPVAIFRSIKLTEFIFLYFYIISIVPRGTILQTTNTTIKKLKQMFHVEHFEKNILVEKSNCSTWNNFTNNPEVNVPRGTFIRNVFLIIIITGLIQATIGIIQFIFQKSLGLFWLKESIISSSISGVAKIILNGEAYIRVYGLFPHPNIFGGFLVFSILISFLYLKMFHVEHFYWGGTIWKIFISIQFIALSLTFSKSAIIGLLMGLFYLYTILKINNVPRGTLFEKYKNTKCSTWNISIRVKHFKRNILITFIAIMLFVIIAKLDLNSLLIKSLGERLFYLGASYEMFLSHPFIGVGAGQLVFNLMEIPNIQVWQFQPVHNVFLLILNEFGIFILSGFLYFIFKLSKLIKNVPRGTITILSIFVNAILVAFIFIMLFDHYFWDIQQGQILLWMTFGLIASQNKRVNPDQLIV
;
A
#
# COMPACT_ATOMS: atom_id res chain seq x y z
N MET A 1 1.32 30.48 21.86
CA MET A 1 0.66 29.70 22.93
C MET A 1 -0.55 28.88 22.44
N ASN A 2 -1.38 29.36 21.49
CA ASN A 2 -2.56 28.62 21.01
C ASN A 2 -2.27 27.35 20.18
N ILE A 3 -1.22 27.35 19.35
CA ILE A 3 -0.89 26.18 18.51
C ILE A 3 -0.43 24.99 19.35
N ILE A 4 0.47 25.21 20.33
CA ILE A 4 0.96 24.15 21.23
C ILE A 4 -0.20 23.57 22.04
N LYS A 5 -1.10 24.42 22.55
CA LYS A 5 -2.31 23.97 23.25
C LYS A 5 -3.24 23.15 22.35
N GLN A 6 -3.43 23.55 21.09
CA GLN A 6 -4.21 22.78 20.09
C GLN A 6 -3.56 21.44 19.74
N LEU A 7 -2.24 21.42 19.52
CA LEU A 7 -1.48 20.20 19.24
C LEU A 7 -1.56 19.24 20.42
N TRP A 8 -1.43 19.76 21.64
CA TRP A 8 -1.55 18.97 22.87
C TRP A 8 -2.97 18.42 23.07
N HIS A 9 -4.01 19.21 22.80
CA HIS A 9 -5.39 18.73 22.81
C HIS A 9 -5.62 17.63 21.76
N SER A 10 -5.16 17.83 20.53
CA SER A 10 -5.24 16.82 19.47
C SER A 10 -4.47 15.54 19.82
N PHE A 11 -3.32 15.66 20.48
CA PHE A 11 -2.55 14.52 20.98
C PHE A 11 -3.32 13.74 22.05
N LYS A 12 -3.93 14.43 23.02
CA LYS A 12 -4.76 13.79 24.04
C LYS A 12 -5.97 13.07 23.46
N GLU A 13 -6.58 13.60 22.41
CA GLU A 13 -7.75 12.99 21.78
C GLU A 13 -7.42 11.71 21.01
N ARG A 14 -6.32 11.70 20.25
CA ARG A 14 -5.91 10.57 19.38
C ARG A 14 -4.39 10.37 19.39
N PRO A 15 -3.80 9.88 20.48
CA PRO A 15 -2.35 9.72 20.58
C PRO A 15 -1.81 8.67 19.61
N ASP A 16 -2.62 7.66 19.26
CA ASP A 16 -2.33 6.63 18.26
C ASP A 16 -1.91 7.22 16.89
N ILE A 17 -2.63 8.27 16.45
CA ILE A 17 -2.37 8.96 15.19
C ILE A 17 -1.05 9.72 15.21
N TRP A 18 -0.68 10.31 16.34
CA TRP A 18 0.59 11.03 16.49
C TRP A 18 1.79 10.10 16.48
N PHE A 19 1.72 8.97 17.19
CA PHE A 19 2.74 7.94 17.09
C PHE A 19 2.83 7.36 15.68
N PHE A 20 1.71 7.27 14.97
CA PHE A 20 1.71 6.85 13.57
C PHE A 20 2.42 7.86 12.66
N TYR A 21 2.24 9.16 12.90
CA TYR A 21 2.99 10.20 12.17
C TYR A 21 4.49 10.13 12.45
N ILE A 22 4.90 9.85 13.70
CA ILE A 22 6.31 9.66 14.06
C ILE A 22 6.87 8.38 13.40
N PHE A 23 6.11 7.30 13.38
CA PHE A 23 6.45 6.09 12.62
C PHE A 23 6.71 6.40 11.14
N LEU A 24 5.81 7.14 10.50
CA LEU A 24 5.96 7.57 9.10
C LEU A 24 7.18 8.48 8.88
N ALA A 25 7.54 9.31 9.86
CA ALA A 25 8.72 10.15 9.77
C ALA A 25 10.02 9.35 9.94
N THR A 26 9.99 8.23 10.65
CA THR A 26 11.19 7.49 11.09
C THR A 26 11.45 6.21 10.34
N PHE A 27 10.48 5.61 9.63
CA PHE A 27 10.70 4.33 8.94
C PHE A 27 11.73 4.41 7.80
N THR A 28 11.98 5.61 7.27
CA THR A 28 13.03 5.84 6.26
C THR A 28 14.44 5.87 6.85
N LEU A 29 14.55 5.94 8.19
CA LEU A 29 15.82 5.90 8.89
C LEU A 29 16.25 4.45 9.09
N SER A 30 17.49 4.12 8.77
CA SER A 30 18.07 2.78 8.98
C SER A 30 18.54 2.54 10.42
N ILE A 31 17.97 3.27 11.38
CA ILE A 31 18.32 3.16 12.80
C ILE A 31 17.75 1.85 13.35
N ARG A 32 18.64 0.89 13.57
CA ARG A 32 18.31 -0.44 14.08
C ARG A 32 19.35 -0.95 15.07
N LYS A 33 18.92 -1.82 15.98
CA LYS A 33 19.79 -2.64 16.84
C LYS A 33 19.74 -4.09 16.36
N VAL A 34 20.91 -4.69 16.16
CA VAL A 34 21.02 -6.14 15.87
C VAL A 34 20.88 -6.88 17.19
N LEU A 35 19.90 -7.78 17.28
CA LEU A 35 19.69 -8.61 18.47
C LEU A 35 20.39 -9.96 18.35
N TYR A 36 20.36 -10.53 17.16
CA TYR A 36 20.91 -11.83 16.83
C TYR A 36 21.26 -11.85 15.35
N PHE A 37 22.28 -12.61 14.95
CA PHE A 37 22.52 -12.95 13.56
C PHE A 37 23.20 -14.30 13.48
N HIS A 38 22.97 -15.03 12.39
CA HIS A 38 23.71 -16.25 12.09
C HIS A 38 24.90 -15.91 11.18
N PRO A 39 26.15 -16.12 11.60
CA PRO A 39 27.31 -15.79 10.77
C PRO A 39 27.34 -16.63 9.49
N ILE A 40 27.67 -16.00 8.36
CA ILE A 40 27.98 -16.70 7.11
C ILE A 40 29.47 -16.57 6.87
N ASN A 41 30.20 -17.69 6.77
CA ASN A 41 31.67 -17.70 6.63
C ASN A 41 32.35 -16.76 7.66
N ASN A 42 31.96 -16.84 8.94
CA ASN A 42 32.44 -15.99 10.04
C ASN A 42 32.22 -14.49 9.87
N SER A 43 31.30 -14.08 9.01
CA SER A 43 30.99 -12.67 8.74
C SER A 43 29.49 -12.38 8.91
N PHE A 44 29.19 -11.11 9.18
CA PHE A 44 27.82 -10.63 9.31
C PHE A 44 27.15 -10.52 7.94
N ASN A 45 25.93 -11.06 7.82
CA ASN A 45 25.07 -10.88 6.65
C ASN A 45 23.69 -10.36 7.07
N GLU A 46 23.21 -9.33 6.36
CA GLU A 46 21.97 -8.63 6.71
C GLU A 46 20.71 -9.50 6.63
N TYR A 47 20.68 -10.49 5.75
CA TYR A 47 19.50 -11.33 5.54
C TYR A 47 19.32 -12.40 6.62
N THR A 48 20.41 -12.69 7.35
CA THR A 48 20.46 -13.67 8.45
C THR A 48 20.35 -13.06 9.85
N GLY A 49 20.11 -11.76 9.92
CA GLY A 49 19.98 -11.03 11.18
C GLY A 49 18.55 -10.82 11.65
N VAL A 50 18.44 -10.58 12.95
CA VAL A 50 17.23 -10.21 13.69
C VAL A 50 17.45 -8.79 14.22
N TYR A 51 16.51 -7.91 13.89
CA TYR A 51 16.64 -6.48 14.12
C TYR A 51 15.44 -5.92 14.87
N ILE A 52 15.68 -4.90 15.70
CA ILE A 52 14.64 -3.97 16.13
C ILE A 52 14.98 -2.61 15.56
N TYR A 53 14.06 -2.05 14.77
CA TYR A 53 14.18 -0.71 14.22
C TYR A 53 13.53 0.31 15.15
N LEU A 54 14.00 1.56 15.08
CA LEU A 54 13.37 2.67 15.80
C LEU A 54 11.88 2.83 15.43
N SER A 55 11.55 2.60 14.16
CA SER A 55 10.17 2.66 13.67
C SER A 55 9.27 1.57 14.25
N ASP A 56 9.83 0.40 14.63
CA ASP A 56 9.06 -0.68 15.27
C ASP A 56 8.49 -0.23 16.62
N LEU A 57 9.30 0.50 17.40
CA LEU A 57 8.87 1.03 18.70
C LEU A 57 7.67 1.97 18.55
N PHE A 58 7.70 2.87 17.56
CA PHE A 58 6.61 3.80 17.31
C PHE A 58 5.37 3.09 16.74
N LEU A 59 5.54 2.07 15.90
CA LEU A 59 4.43 1.29 15.36
C LEU A 59 3.74 0.46 16.46
N ILE A 60 4.50 -0.15 17.35
CA ILE A 60 3.98 -0.87 18.52
C ILE A 60 3.19 0.09 19.43
N LEU A 61 3.74 1.29 19.71
CA LEU A 61 3.05 2.31 20.50
C LEU A 61 1.74 2.74 19.83
N THR A 62 1.73 2.91 18.50
CA THR A 62 0.50 3.17 17.74
C THR A 62 -0.54 2.08 17.98
N PHE A 63 -0.17 0.80 17.88
CA PHE A 63 -1.11 -0.31 18.08
C PHE A 63 -1.62 -0.39 19.52
N LEU A 64 -0.73 -0.28 20.51
CA LEU A 64 -1.10 -0.33 21.93
C LEU A 64 -2.10 0.78 22.27
N LEU A 65 -1.82 2.02 21.86
CA LEU A 65 -2.71 3.16 22.12
C LEU A 65 -4.02 3.07 21.35
N TYR A 66 -3.99 2.55 20.12
CA TYR A 66 -5.19 2.30 19.34
C TYR A 66 -6.11 1.28 20.03
N ILE A 67 -5.55 0.19 20.56
CA ILE A 67 -6.30 -0.83 21.29
C ILE A 67 -6.85 -0.25 22.61
N LEU A 68 -6.02 0.44 23.39
CA LEU A 68 -6.42 1.03 24.67
C LEU A 68 -7.58 2.02 24.50
N TYR A 69 -7.50 2.89 23.48
CA TYR A 69 -8.53 3.89 23.22
C TYR A 69 -9.83 3.29 22.68
N ASN A 70 -9.74 2.24 21.85
CA ASN A 70 -10.90 1.58 21.26
C ASN A 70 -11.38 0.33 22.03
N ASN A 71 -10.85 0.06 23.23
CA ASN A 71 -11.07 -1.20 23.94
C ASN A 71 -12.56 -1.54 24.10
N LYS A 72 -13.39 -0.56 24.50
CA LYS A 72 -14.85 -0.76 24.64
C LYS A 72 -15.53 -1.13 23.32
N SER A 73 -15.14 -0.49 22.22
CA SER A 73 -15.68 -0.75 20.88
C SER A 73 -15.20 -2.11 20.34
N ILE A 74 -13.92 -2.42 20.53
CA ILE A 74 -13.31 -3.70 20.14
C ILE A 74 -13.97 -4.85 20.91
N LEU A 75 -14.10 -4.73 22.23
CA LEU A 75 -14.71 -5.74 23.08
C LEU A 75 -16.20 -5.94 22.75
N SER A 76 -16.93 -4.86 22.46
CA SER A 76 -18.33 -4.91 22.00
C SER A 76 -18.47 -5.62 20.64
N ASN A 77 -17.57 -5.33 19.69
CA ASN A 77 -17.57 -6.00 18.39
C ASN A 77 -17.21 -7.49 18.50
N ILE A 78 -16.24 -7.85 19.34
CA ILE A 78 -15.87 -9.25 19.59
C ILE A 78 -17.03 -10.00 20.25
N THR A 79 -17.65 -9.41 21.28
CA THR A 79 -18.80 -10.04 21.96
C THR A 79 -20.01 -10.17 21.05
N SER A 80 -20.31 -9.16 20.23
CA SER A 80 -21.36 -9.23 19.20
C SER A 80 -21.06 -10.31 18.16
N PHE A 81 -19.82 -10.39 17.66
CA PHE A 81 -19.39 -11.41 16.71
C PHE A 81 -19.51 -12.82 17.30
N LEU A 82 -19.01 -13.03 18.52
CA LEU A 82 -19.13 -14.30 19.24
C LEU A 82 -20.59 -14.65 19.47
N LYS A 83 -21.45 -13.70 19.87
CA LYS A 83 -22.88 -13.94 20.11
C LYS A 83 -23.61 -14.32 18.82
N ASN A 84 -23.33 -13.65 17.69
CA ASN A 84 -23.91 -13.97 16.38
C ASN A 84 -23.46 -15.32 15.82
N HIS A 85 -22.22 -15.76 16.11
CA HIS A 85 -21.76 -17.08 15.72
C HIS A 85 -22.23 -18.18 16.68
N TYR A 86 -22.34 -17.89 17.97
CA TYR A 86 -22.87 -18.82 18.96
C TYR A 86 -24.36 -19.12 18.74
N THR A 87 -25.17 -18.13 18.33
CA THR A 87 -26.58 -18.35 17.94
C THR A 87 -26.70 -19.17 16.64
N LYS A 88 -25.81 -18.95 15.67
CA LYS A 88 -25.69 -19.83 14.49
C LYS A 88 -25.30 -21.26 14.86
N PHE A 89 -24.38 -21.45 15.81
CA PHE A 89 -24.01 -22.78 16.34
C PHE A 89 -25.14 -23.45 17.13
N LYS A 90 -25.98 -22.71 17.87
CA LYS A 90 -27.21 -23.26 18.49
C LYS A 90 -28.24 -23.71 17.44
N LEU A 91 -28.36 -23.01 16.32
CA LEU A 91 -29.14 -23.46 15.16
C LEU A 91 -28.59 -24.76 14.53
N PHE A 92 -27.30 -25.09 14.72
CA PHE A 92 -26.74 -26.37 14.29
C PHE A 92 -27.13 -27.55 15.20
N HIS A 93 -27.66 -27.32 16.41
CA HIS A 93 -28.17 -28.37 17.30
C HIS A 93 -29.69 -28.57 17.21
N ALA A 94 -30.40 -27.71 16.48
CA ALA A 94 -31.86 -27.80 16.32
C ALA A 94 -32.25 -28.28 14.91
N CYS A 95 -31.85 -29.51 14.55
CA CYS A 95 -32.61 -30.29 13.55
C CYS A 95 -32.27 -31.79 13.62
N LEU A 96 -32.55 -32.42 14.76
CA LEU A 96 -32.80 -33.86 14.85
C LEU A 96 -34.13 -34.17 15.58
N SER A 97 -34.98 -33.15 15.77
CA SER A 97 -36.32 -33.35 16.31
C SER A 97 -37.37 -33.09 15.22
N GLY A 98 -37.76 -34.17 14.53
CA GLY A 98 -39.12 -34.42 14.06
C GLY A 98 -39.85 -33.32 13.30
N ARG A 99 -39.31 -32.79 12.20
CA ARG A 99 -40.16 -32.18 11.16
C ARG A 99 -40.46 -33.22 10.08
N GLN A 100 -41.74 -33.54 9.92
CA GLN A 100 -42.25 -34.34 8.81
C GLN A 100 -41.74 -33.76 7.49
N VAL A 101 -41.07 -34.59 6.71
CA VAL A 101 -40.65 -34.29 5.35
C VAL A 101 -41.91 -34.20 4.50
N GLU A 102 -42.25 -33.01 3.98
CA GLU A 102 -43.32 -32.87 2.99
C GLU A 102 -42.97 -33.73 1.76
N GLN A 103 -43.75 -34.80 1.58
CA GLN A 103 -43.70 -35.65 0.39
C GLN A 103 -44.53 -34.99 -0.71
N PHE A 104 -43.87 -34.36 -1.69
CA PHE A 104 -44.54 -33.99 -2.92
C PHE A 104 -44.82 -35.25 -3.75
N LYS A 105 -46.11 -35.62 -3.83
CA LYS A 105 -46.60 -36.66 -4.74
C LYS A 105 -47.09 -35.98 -6.01
N TRP A 106 -46.51 -36.34 -7.14
CA TRP A 106 -47.07 -36.04 -8.45
C TRP A 106 -47.21 -37.34 -9.22
N GLN A 107 -48.19 -37.35 -10.12
CA GLN A 107 -48.65 -38.55 -10.81
C GLN A 107 -48.42 -38.33 -12.31
N ASP A 108 -47.53 -39.13 -12.87
CA ASP A 108 -47.24 -39.18 -14.30
C ASP A 108 -48.45 -39.81 -15.02
N TRP A 109 -48.66 -39.47 -16.30
CA TRP A 109 -49.83 -39.91 -17.09
C TRP A 109 -49.91 -41.44 -17.31
N SER A 110 -48.92 -42.21 -16.86
CA SER A 110 -48.86 -43.68 -16.92
C SER A 110 -49.04 -44.37 -15.55
N GLY A 111 -49.47 -43.64 -14.50
CA GLY A 111 -49.91 -44.26 -13.25
C GLY A 111 -48.81 -44.80 -12.32
N HIS A 112 -47.53 -44.64 -12.66
CA HIS A 112 -46.42 -45.02 -11.77
C HIS A 112 -46.09 -43.91 -10.76
N LYS A 113 -46.20 -44.23 -9.46
CA LYS A 113 -45.76 -43.34 -8.37
C LYS A 113 -44.24 -43.39 -8.22
N LYS A 114 -43.53 -42.35 -8.68
CA LYS A 114 -42.10 -42.16 -8.36
C LYS A 114 -41.93 -41.28 -7.11
N THR A 115 -41.28 -41.81 -6.09
CA THR A 115 -40.86 -41.05 -4.90
C THR A 115 -39.47 -40.47 -5.11
N LEU A 116 -39.36 -39.17 -5.34
CA LEU A 116 -38.06 -38.47 -5.29
C LEU A 116 -37.73 -38.17 -3.81
N LYS A 117 -36.80 -38.95 -3.23
CA LYS A 117 -36.15 -38.57 -1.97
C LYS A 117 -35.31 -37.31 -2.24
N ASN A 118 -35.76 -36.15 -1.76
CA ASN A 118 -34.91 -34.98 -1.64
C ASN A 118 -33.84 -35.30 -0.58
N VAL A 119 -32.67 -35.75 -1.02
CA VAL A 119 -31.49 -35.83 -0.16
C VAL A 119 -31.16 -34.39 0.26
N PRO A 120 -31.06 -34.08 1.57
CA PRO A 120 -30.85 -32.71 2.01
C PRO A 120 -29.51 -32.19 1.46
N ARG A 121 -29.58 -31.17 0.59
CA ARG A 121 -28.45 -30.42 0.03
C ARG A 121 -27.69 -29.59 1.09
N GLY A 122 -27.66 -30.03 2.35
CA GLY A 122 -27.15 -29.30 3.50
C GLY A 122 -25.64 -29.07 3.48
N THR A 123 -24.86 -30.09 3.13
CA THR A 123 -23.39 -30.00 3.01
C THR A 123 -22.99 -29.10 1.84
N PHE A 124 -23.60 -29.26 0.66
CA PHE A 124 -23.29 -28.43 -0.51
C PHE A 124 -23.69 -26.95 -0.33
N THR A 125 -24.80 -26.68 0.37
CA THR A 125 -25.18 -25.30 0.72
C THR A 125 -24.30 -24.70 1.81
N LEU A 126 -23.79 -25.51 2.75
CA LEU A 126 -22.79 -25.08 3.73
C LEU A 126 -21.47 -24.68 3.05
N PHE A 127 -20.93 -25.54 2.18
CA PHE A 127 -19.73 -25.24 1.39
C PHE A 127 -19.92 -24.00 0.52
N LYS A 128 -21.10 -23.83 -0.11
CA LYS A 128 -21.40 -22.64 -0.90
C LYS A 128 -21.47 -21.38 -0.03
N LYS A 129 -22.04 -21.44 1.18
CA LYS A 129 -22.13 -20.32 2.12
C LYS A 129 -20.77 -19.97 2.72
N THR A 130 -19.97 -20.96 3.12
CA THR A 130 -18.62 -20.74 3.66
C THR A 130 -17.67 -20.20 2.59
N TYR A 131 -17.73 -20.75 1.38
CA TYR A 131 -17.01 -20.24 0.21
C TYR A 131 -17.39 -18.80 -0.13
N ALA A 132 -18.68 -18.46 -0.13
CA ALA A 132 -19.14 -17.09 -0.36
C ALA A 132 -18.63 -16.14 0.73
N LEU A 133 -18.61 -16.56 2.00
CA LEU A 133 -18.09 -15.75 3.11
C LEU A 133 -16.57 -15.57 3.00
N LEU A 134 -15.84 -16.62 2.65
CA LEU A 134 -14.39 -16.58 2.40
C LEU A 134 -14.03 -15.62 1.27
N ILE A 135 -14.74 -15.70 0.13
CA ILE A 135 -14.47 -14.87 -1.04
C ILE A 135 -14.85 -13.41 -0.82
N ASN A 136 -15.93 -13.15 -0.09
CA ASN A 136 -16.39 -11.79 0.20
C ASN A 136 -15.47 -11.09 1.20
N ASN A 137 -14.91 -11.84 2.16
CA ASN A 137 -13.99 -11.33 3.18
C ASN A 137 -12.52 -11.63 2.87
N TYR A 138 -12.18 -11.99 1.64
CA TYR A 138 -10.85 -12.45 1.26
C TYR A 138 -9.75 -11.44 1.60
N LEU A 139 -10.03 -10.14 1.46
CA LEU A 139 -9.09 -9.06 1.79
C LEU A 139 -8.76 -8.96 3.29
N VAL A 140 -9.56 -9.59 4.15
CA VAL A 140 -9.29 -9.69 5.60
C VAL A 140 -8.70 -11.06 5.92
N ILE A 141 -9.27 -12.12 5.36
CA ILE A 141 -8.91 -13.50 5.71
C ILE A 141 -7.51 -13.85 5.19
N PHE A 142 -7.17 -13.48 3.94
CA PHE A 142 -5.89 -13.86 3.36
C PHE A 142 -4.67 -13.28 4.09
N PRO A 143 -4.63 -11.97 4.44
CA PRO A 143 -3.55 -11.43 5.27
C PRO A 143 -3.41 -12.16 6.63
N LEU A 144 -4.51 -12.49 7.30
CA LEU A 144 -4.42 -13.23 8.57
C LEU A 144 -3.94 -14.68 8.35
N PHE A 145 -4.36 -15.30 7.25
CA PHE A 145 -3.97 -16.65 6.90
C PHE A 145 -2.46 -16.74 6.59
N ILE A 146 -1.89 -15.79 5.84
CA ILE A 146 -0.45 -15.80 5.53
C ILE A 146 0.40 -15.55 6.78
N ALA A 147 -0.05 -14.69 7.71
CA ALA A 147 0.60 -14.53 9.03
C ALA A 147 0.57 -15.84 9.83
N PHE A 148 -0.60 -16.49 9.91
CA PHE A 148 -0.73 -17.78 10.58
C PHE A 148 0.18 -18.83 9.96
N PHE A 149 0.17 -18.93 8.62
CA PHE A 149 0.99 -19.89 7.90
C PHE A 149 2.49 -19.62 8.06
N SER A 150 2.92 -18.35 8.18
CA SER A 150 4.32 -18.06 8.43
C SER A 150 4.80 -18.60 9.78
N PHE A 151 3.97 -18.52 10.83
CA PHE A 151 4.28 -19.17 12.10
C PHE A 151 4.29 -20.70 12.01
N VAL A 152 3.33 -21.29 11.28
CA VAL A 152 3.30 -22.74 11.04
C VAL A 152 4.59 -23.20 10.33
N SER A 153 5.14 -22.38 9.45
CA SER A 153 6.39 -22.69 8.73
C SER A 153 7.62 -22.90 9.58
N ILE A 154 7.62 -22.39 10.82
CA ILE A 154 8.72 -22.57 11.78
C ILE A 154 8.94 -24.06 12.12
N LEU A 155 7.92 -24.91 11.97
CA LEU A 155 8.01 -26.33 12.27
C LEU A 155 9.00 -27.09 11.38
N TRP A 156 9.24 -26.62 10.15
CA TRP A 156 10.12 -27.27 9.17
C TRP A 156 11.28 -26.38 8.71
N THR A 157 11.54 -25.25 9.37
CA THR A 157 12.67 -24.37 9.01
C THR A 157 14.00 -24.85 9.59
N THR A 158 15.09 -24.57 8.88
CA THR A 158 16.45 -24.86 9.34
C THR A 158 16.87 -23.89 10.47
N ASN A 159 16.66 -22.58 10.28
CA ASN A 159 16.97 -21.56 11.27
C ASN A 159 15.70 -20.98 11.91
N ARG A 160 15.32 -21.55 13.06
CA ARG A 160 14.11 -21.14 13.81
C ARG A 160 14.13 -19.67 14.28
N PRO A 161 15.22 -19.12 14.86
CA PRO A 161 15.25 -17.71 15.26
C PRO A 161 14.92 -16.73 14.13
N VAL A 162 15.48 -16.93 12.94
CA VAL A 162 15.18 -16.07 11.79
C VAL A 162 13.74 -16.27 11.31
N ALA A 163 13.25 -17.50 11.26
CA ALA A 163 11.86 -17.78 10.87
C ALA A 163 10.83 -17.11 11.82
N ILE A 164 11.10 -17.15 13.13
CA ILE A 164 10.29 -16.47 14.15
C ILE A 164 10.30 -14.95 13.88
N PHE A 165 11.48 -14.37 13.71
CA PHE A 165 11.62 -12.94 13.43
C PHE A 165 10.86 -12.53 12.17
N ARG A 166 11.04 -13.23 11.05
CA ARG A 166 10.33 -12.94 9.78
C ARG A 166 8.82 -13.05 9.93
N SER A 167 8.33 -14.05 10.68
CA SER A 167 6.90 -14.22 10.95
C SER A 167 6.31 -13.09 11.79
N ILE A 168 7.06 -12.64 12.81
CA ILE A 168 6.68 -11.47 13.64
C ILE A 168 6.61 -10.21 12.76
N LYS A 169 7.64 -9.93 11.95
CA LYS A 169 7.65 -8.76 11.05
C LYS A 169 6.50 -8.79 10.04
N LEU A 170 6.23 -9.95 9.43
CA LEU A 170 5.12 -10.09 8.50
C LEU A 170 3.78 -9.75 9.20
N THR A 171 3.58 -10.28 10.41
CA THR A 171 2.37 -10.03 11.21
C THR A 171 2.24 -8.58 11.64
N GLU A 172 3.34 -7.93 12.05
CA GLU A 172 3.38 -6.50 12.38
C GLU A 172 2.88 -5.64 11.21
N PHE A 173 3.33 -5.90 9.98
CA PHE A 173 2.90 -5.14 8.81
C PHE A 173 1.48 -5.49 8.32
N ILE A 174 1.01 -6.71 8.60
CA ILE A 174 -0.41 -7.06 8.41
C ILE A 174 -1.29 -6.29 9.41
N PHE A 175 -0.83 -6.07 10.64
CA PHE A 175 -1.54 -5.19 11.58
C PHE A 175 -1.51 -3.72 11.13
N LEU A 176 -0.41 -3.26 10.53
CA LEU A 176 -0.37 -1.92 9.90
C LEU A 176 -1.43 -1.81 8.79
N TYR A 177 -1.59 -2.83 7.96
CA TYR A 177 -2.64 -2.91 6.95
C TYR A 177 -4.05 -2.76 7.56
N PHE A 178 -4.36 -3.49 8.63
CA PHE A 178 -5.65 -3.38 9.32
C PHE A 178 -5.85 -2.03 10.02
N TYR A 179 -4.79 -1.49 10.62
CA TYR A 179 -4.81 -0.18 11.25
C TYR A 179 -5.20 0.91 10.24
N ILE A 180 -4.58 0.93 9.06
CA ILE A 180 -4.92 1.88 7.98
C ILE A 180 -6.36 1.72 7.52
N ILE A 181 -6.86 0.49 7.35
CA ILE A 181 -8.26 0.21 7.00
C ILE A 181 -9.24 0.72 8.07
N SER A 182 -8.79 0.79 9.32
CA SER A 182 -9.62 1.25 10.44
C SER A 182 -9.71 2.76 10.52
N ILE A 183 -8.61 3.46 10.22
CA ILE A 183 -8.47 4.91 10.46
C ILE A 183 -8.80 5.74 9.23
N VAL A 184 -8.57 5.22 8.01
CA VAL A 184 -8.94 5.93 6.80
C VAL A 184 -10.47 6.00 6.73
N PRO A 185 -11.07 7.20 6.82
CA PRO A 185 -12.50 7.33 7.04
C PRO A 185 -13.32 6.90 5.82
N ARG A 186 -14.40 6.15 6.08
CA ARG A 186 -15.29 5.55 5.07
C ARG A 186 -16.03 6.65 4.29
N GLY A 187 -16.21 6.43 2.98
CA GLY A 187 -17.04 7.28 2.13
C GLY A 187 -18.54 7.13 2.37
N THR A 188 -19.01 7.12 3.62
CA THR A 188 -20.45 7.23 3.90
C THR A 188 -20.87 8.70 3.79
N ILE A 189 -21.72 9.02 2.82
CA ILE A 189 -22.63 10.14 2.92
C ILE A 189 -23.69 9.66 3.91
N LEU A 190 -23.47 9.92 5.20
CA LEU A 190 -24.58 9.89 6.14
C LEU A 190 -25.43 11.10 5.76
N GLN A 191 -26.72 10.88 5.53
CA GLN A 191 -27.71 11.90 5.24
C GLN A 191 -27.89 12.76 6.51
N THR A 192 -26.92 13.64 6.79
CA THR A 192 -26.96 14.55 7.94
C THR A 192 -27.68 15.82 7.54
N THR A 193 -28.56 16.24 8.42
CA THR A 193 -29.51 17.35 8.32
C THR A 193 -28.90 18.67 7.84
N ASN A 194 -29.78 19.49 7.25
CA ASN A 194 -29.55 20.66 6.37
C ASN A 194 -28.53 21.73 6.82
N THR A 195 -27.96 21.67 8.02
CA THR A 195 -26.96 22.64 8.51
C THR A 195 -25.52 22.27 8.11
N THR A 196 -25.22 20.99 7.84
CA THR A 196 -23.87 20.53 7.45
C THR A 196 -23.51 20.76 5.98
N ILE A 197 -24.50 21.01 5.13
CA ILE A 197 -24.31 21.21 3.68
C ILE A 197 -23.53 22.51 3.39
N LYS A 198 -23.62 23.54 4.26
CA LYS A 198 -22.93 24.83 4.05
C LYS A 198 -21.40 24.72 4.17
N LYS A 199 -20.88 23.82 5.03
CA LYS A 199 -19.43 23.55 5.17
C LYS A 199 -18.88 22.59 4.11
N LEU A 200 -19.68 21.63 3.65
CA LEU A 200 -19.29 20.69 2.59
C LEU A 200 -19.19 21.35 1.19
N LYS A 201 -19.97 22.41 0.93
CA LYS A 201 -19.91 23.20 -0.31
C LYS A 201 -18.56 23.86 -0.57
N GLN A 202 -17.71 24.05 0.44
CA GLN A 202 -16.38 24.67 0.28
C GLN A 202 -15.26 23.70 -0.11
N MET A 203 -15.48 22.37 -0.09
CA MET A 203 -14.39 21.40 -0.25
C MET A 203 -14.50 20.49 -1.49
N PHE A 204 -15.61 20.49 -2.23
CA PHE A 204 -15.77 19.70 -3.45
C PHE A 204 -16.60 20.43 -4.52
N HIS A 205 -16.28 20.20 -5.79
CA HIS A 205 -17.02 20.73 -6.94
C HIS A 205 -18.51 20.38 -6.86
N VAL A 206 -19.35 21.39 -6.72
CA VAL A 206 -20.81 21.34 -6.82
C VAL A 206 -21.19 21.57 -8.29
N GLU A 207 -21.32 20.51 -9.09
CA GLU A 207 -22.00 20.62 -10.40
C GLU A 207 -23.13 19.58 -10.58
N HIS A 208 -23.41 18.73 -9.58
CA HIS A 208 -24.52 17.76 -9.63
C HIS A 208 -25.62 17.99 -8.60
N PHE A 209 -25.58 19.09 -7.83
CA PHE A 209 -26.48 19.30 -6.70
C PHE A 209 -27.62 20.31 -6.94
N GLU A 210 -27.67 20.94 -8.11
CA GLU A 210 -28.66 21.98 -8.42
C GLU A 210 -29.69 21.53 -9.44
N LYS A 211 -30.54 20.56 -9.10
CA LYS A 211 -31.74 20.36 -9.92
C LYS A 211 -33.08 20.27 -9.23
N ASN A 212 -33.21 20.43 -7.91
CA ASN A 212 -34.54 20.43 -7.28
C ASN A 212 -34.58 21.17 -5.93
N ILE A 213 -34.14 22.43 -5.86
CA ILE A 213 -34.53 23.31 -4.75
C ILE A 213 -34.84 24.70 -5.32
N LEU A 214 -36.13 24.97 -5.52
CA LEU A 214 -36.67 26.31 -5.68
C LEU A 214 -36.61 27.04 -4.33
N VAL A 215 -36.42 28.37 -4.39
CA VAL A 215 -36.64 29.36 -3.30
C VAL A 215 -35.51 29.39 -2.24
N GLU A 216 -34.87 30.49 -1.84
CA GLU A 216 -35.04 31.94 -2.01
C GLU A 216 -33.68 32.64 -1.87
N LYS A 217 -33.52 33.81 -2.50
CA LYS A 217 -32.38 34.73 -2.33
C LYS A 217 -32.42 35.35 -0.93
N SER A 218 -31.28 35.40 -0.23
CA SER A 218 -30.89 36.61 0.53
C SER A 218 -29.40 36.63 0.91
N ASN A 219 -28.75 37.67 0.37
CA ASN A 219 -27.66 38.52 0.87
C ASN A 219 -26.42 37.94 1.56
N CYS A 220 -25.29 38.23 0.92
CA CYS A 220 -23.94 38.24 1.50
C CYS A 220 -23.81 39.27 2.63
N SER A 221 -23.14 38.89 3.72
CA SER A 221 -22.26 39.79 4.47
C SER A 221 -21.27 39.00 5.34
N THR A 222 -20.13 39.64 5.54
CA THR A 222 -18.87 39.20 6.16
C THR A 222 -18.91 39.11 7.69
N TRP A 223 -18.04 38.22 8.21
CA TRP A 223 -17.41 38.24 9.53
C TRP A 223 -18.24 37.97 10.80
N ASN A 224 -17.57 37.30 11.74
CA ASN A 224 -17.95 36.99 13.13
C ASN A 224 -19.16 36.07 13.35
N ASN A 225 -18.86 34.79 13.60
CA ASN A 225 -19.39 34.11 14.79
C ASN A 225 -18.54 32.87 15.11
N PHE A 226 -17.58 33.08 16.01
CA PHE A 226 -17.07 32.02 16.88
C PHE A 226 -18.24 31.52 17.71
N THR A 227 -18.71 30.29 17.46
CA THR A 227 -19.52 29.55 18.42
C THR A 227 -18.91 28.17 18.59
N ASN A 228 -18.53 27.93 19.85
CA ASN A 228 -17.99 26.70 20.37
C ASN A 228 -19.03 25.58 20.23
N ASN A 229 -18.64 24.49 19.55
CA ASN A 229 -19.26 23.18 19.74
C ASN A 229 -18.15 22.13 19.61
N PRO A 230 -17.91 21.28 20.63
CA PRO A 230 -16.91 20.23 20.56
C PRO A 230 -17.52 19.00 19.87
N GLU A 231 -17.92 19.16 18.61
CA GLU A 231 -18.24 17.99 17.79
C GLU A 231 -16.96 17.51 17.12
N VAL A 232 -16.45 16.41 17.66
CA VAL A 232 -15.31 15.63 17.20
C VAL A 232 -15.54 15.23 15.75
N ASN A 233 -15.06 16.08 14.84
CA ASN A 233 -15.00 15.81 13.41
C ASN A 233 -13.58 16.14 12.98
N VAL A 234 -12.65 15.18 13.09
CA VAL A 234 -11.39 15.25 12.35
C VAL A 234 -11.81 15.15 10.88
N PRO A 235 -11.80 16.25 10.10
CA PRO A 235 -12.36 16.22 8.75
C PRO A 235 -11.52 15.23 7.94
N ARG A 236 -12.18 14.36 7.17
CA ARG A 236 -11.58 13.25 6.40
C ARG A 236 -10.31 13.62 5.62
N GLY A 237 -10.19 14.89 5.22
CA GLY A 237 -9.03 15.43 4.53
C GLY A 237 -7.79 15.63 5.41
N THR A 238 -7.90 15.89 6.71
CA THR A 238 -6.75 16.29 7.55
C THR A 238 -5.78 15.14 7.83
N PHE A 239 -6.27 13.94 8.18
CA PHE A 239 -5.41 12.77 8.41
C PHE A 239 -4.65 12.36 7.13
N ILE A 240 -5.37 12.11 6.03
CA ILE A 240 -4.77 11.69 4.76
C ILE A 240 -3.81 12.76 4.24
N ARG A 241 -4.17 14.06 4.38
CA ARG A 241 -3.29 15.18 4.03
C ARG A 241 -1.99 15.12 4.84
N ASN A 242 -2.07 14.92 6.15
CA ASN A 242 -0.88 14.88 7.01
C ASN A 242 0.00 13.67 6.70
N VAL A 243 -0.59 12.48 6.51
CA VAL A 243 0.15 11.27 6.09
C VAL A 243 0.92 11.52 4.80
N PHE A 244 0.24 12.04 3.77
CA PHE A 244 0.88 12.33 2.48
C PHE A 244 1.95 13.41 2.61
N LEU A 245 1.69 14.46 3.38
CA LEU A 245 2.65 15.54 3.60
C LEU A 245 3.92 15.03 4.31
N ILE A 246 3.79 14.14 5.30
CA ILE A 246 4.95 13.52 5.97
C ILE A 246 5.75 12.67 4.98
N ILE A 247 5.10 11.85 4.15
CA ILE A 247 5.76 11.05 3.11
C ILE A 247 6.52 11.95 2.11
N ILE A 248 5.91 13.07 1.69
CA ILE A 248 6.53 13.99 0.74
C ILE A 248 7.73 14.71 1.36
N ILE A 249 7.61 15.19 2.61
CA ILE A 249 8.70 15.87 3.31
C ILE A 249 9.86 14.90 3.56
N THR A 250 9.57 13.68 4.02
CA THR A 250 10.61 12.65 4.18
C THR A 250 11.25 12.30 2.84
N GLY A 251 10.46 12.18 1.76
CA GLY A 251 10.93 12.04 0.39
C GLY A 251 11.91 13.14 -0.04
N LEU A 252 11.57 14.39 0.25
CA LEU A 252 12.40 15.55 -0.08
C LEU A 252 13.72 15.58 0.72
N ILE A 253 13.65 15.29 2.02
CA ILE A 253 14.83 15.22 2.90
C ILE A 253 15.78 14.13 2.40
N GLN A 254 15.27 12.92 2.14
CA GLN A 254 16.06 11.80 1.66
C GLN A 254 16.63 12.04 0.26
N ALA A 255 15.85 12.65 -0.65
CA ALA A 255 16.32 13.08 -1.97
C ALA A 255 17.48 14.07 -1.87
N THR A 256 17.36 15.06 -0.98
CA THR A 256 18.41 16.06 -0.78
C THR A 256 19.68 15.42 -0.22
N ILE A 257 19.57 14.63 0.85
CA ILE A 257 20.71 13.90 1.44
C ILE A 257 21.39 13.04 0.38
N GLY A 258 20.61 12.29 -0.39
CA GLY A 258 21.12 11.41 -1.42
C GLY A 258 21.86 12.14 -2.55
N ILE A 259 21.33 13.28 -3.01
CA ILE A 259 22.00 14.11 -4.03
C ILE A 259 23.34 14.64 -3.48
N ILE A 260 23.37 15.08 -2.22
CA ILE A 260 24.60 15.58 -1.58
C ILE A 260 25.63 14.44 -1.46
N GLN A 261 25.22 13.23 -1.05
CA GLN A 261 26.09 12.04 -1.02
C GLN A 261 26.69 11.73 -2.41
N PHE A 262 25.89 11.87 -3.47
CA PHE A 262 26.35 11.66 -4.83
C PHE A 262 27.33 12.76 -5.28
N ILE A 263 27.08 14.04 -4.95
CA ILE A 263 28.01 15.11 -5.32
C ILE A 263 29.38 14.91 -4.67
N PHE A 264 29.42 14.52 -3.38
CA PHE A 264 30.68 14.33 -2.66
C PHE A 264 31.29 12.94 -2.80
N GLN A 265 30.58 11.97 -3.40
CA GLN A 265 31.01 10.58 -3.55
C GLN A 265 31.44 9.92 -2.23
N LYS A 266 30.80 10.30 -1.11
CA LYS A 266 31.07 9.78 0.24
C LYS A 266 29.85 9.92 1.15
N SER A 267 29.84 9.21 2.27
CA SER A 267 28.88 9.43 3.36
C SER A 267 29.08 10.83 3.98
N LEU A 268 27.98 11.47 4.37
CA LEU A 268 27.98 12.81 4.96
C LEU A 268 28.42 12.84 6.43
N GLY A 269 28.56 11.67 7.06
CA GLY A 269 28.94 11.57 8.47
C GLY A 269 27.74 11.71 9.41
N LEU A 270 26.52 11.41 8.93
CA LEU A 270 25.29 11.43 9.73
C LEU A 270 25.19 10.17 10.62
N PHE A 271 26.20 9.96 11.47
CA PHE A 271 26.33 8.75 12.29
C PHE A 271 25.18 8.56 13.28
N TRP A 272 24.62 9.65 13.82
CA TRP A 272 23.46 9.65 14.70
C TRP A 272 22.21 9.06 14.02
N LEU A 273 22.09 9.27 12.70
CA LEU A 273 20.99 8.73 11.89
C LEU A 273 21.32 7.34 11.31
N LYS A 274 22.46 6.75 11.71
CA LYS A 274 22.96 5.47 11.20
C LYS A 274 23.04 5.43 9.68
N GLU A 275 23.62 6.48 9.09
CA GLU A 275 23.93 6.53 7.66
C GLU A 275 24.85 5.36 7.25
N SER A 276 24.56 4.76 6.09
CA SER A 276 25.39 3.73 5.47
C SER A 276 26.77 4.31 5.12
N ILE A 277 27.83 3.62 5.50
CA ILE A 277 29.19 4.00 5.13
C ILE A 277 29.38 3.68 3.65
N ILE A 278 29.52 4.73 2.83
CA ILE A 278 29.64 4.61 1.37
C ILE A 278 30.94 5.24 0.89
N SER A 279 31.63 4.52 0.00
CA SER A 279 32.83 4.97 -0.70
C SER A 279 32.98 4.22 -2.02
N SER A 280 33.62 4.86 -3.01
CA SER A 280 33.99 4.23 -4.29
C SER A 280 35.02 3.11 -4.12
N SER A 281 35.75 3.06 -3.00
CA SER A 281 36.73 2.01 -2.68
C SER A 281 36.15 0.78 -1.97
N ILE A 282 34.96 0.89 -1.35
CA ILE A 282 34.38 -0.21 -0.55
C ILE A 282 33.67 -1.21 -1.46
N SER A 283 33.98 -2.51 -1.30
CA SER A 283 33.27 -3.59 -2.01
C SER A 283 31.83 -3.75 -1.51
N GLY A 284 30.90 -4.12 -2.39
CA GLY A 284 29.48 -4.26 -2.06
C GLY A 284 28.67 -2.94 -2.12
N VAL A 285 29.32 -1.77 -2.18
CA VAL A 285 28.64 -0.51 -2.50
C VAL A 285 28.25 -0.52 -3.98
N ALA A 286 26.95 -0.37 -4.25
CA ALA A 286 26.38 -0.18 -5.58
C ALA A 286 26.96 1.06 -6.27
N LYS A 287 27.67 0.80 -7.38
CA LYS A 287 28.36 1.79 -8.20
C LYS A 287 27.85 1.75 -9.64
N ILE A 288 28.12 2.81 -10.37
CA ILE A 288 28.03 2.90 -11.82
C ILE A 288 29.43 3.17 -12.35
N ILE A 289 29.74 2.63 -13.52
CA ILE A 289 31.01 2.93 -14.19
C ILE A 289 30.68 3.93 -15.29
N LEU A 290 31.24 5.14 -15.19
CA LEU A 290 31.11 6.19 -16.19
C LEU A 290 32.51 6.54 -16.66
N ASN A 291 32.77 6.40 -17.97
CA ASN A 291 34.07 6.67 -18.58
C ASN A 291 35.25 5.93 -17.91
N GLY A 292 35.02 4.71 -17.40
CA GLY A 292 36.04 3.91 -16.71
C GLY A 292 36.19 4.18 -15.21
N GLU A 293 35.55 5.23 -14.67
CA GLU A 293 35.58 5.55 -13.25
C GLU A 293 34.32 5.07 -12.53
N ALA A 294 34.48 4.61 -11.29
CA ALA A 294 33.38 4.10 -10.47
C ALA A 294 32.75 5.21 -9.60
N TYR A 295 31.51 5.58 -9.92
CA TYR A 295 30.69 6.52 -9.15
C TYR A 295 29.68 5.78 -8.27
N ILE A 296 29.50 6.26 -7.05
CA ILE A 296 28.51 5.74 -6.10
C ILE A 296 27.11 6.15 -6.56
N ARG A 297 26.13 5.24 -6.46
CA ARG A 297 24.71 5.56 -6.71
C ARG A 297 24.10 6.33 -5.53
N VAL A 298 22.96 6.96 -5.73
CA VAL A 298 22.29 7.66 -4.61
C VAL A 298 21.62 6.69 -3.61
N TYR A 299 21.98 6.76 -2.33
CA TYR A 299 21.42 5.94 -1.24
C TYR A 299 20.41 6.68 -0.36
N GLY A 300 20.62 7.97 -0.09
CA GLY A 300 19.95 8.62 1.03
C GLY A 300 20.34 7.92 2.35
N LEU A 301 19.40 7.77 3.28
CA LEU A 301 19.59 7.01 4.52
C LEU A 301 19.12 5.54 4.41
N PHE A 302 18.86 5.05 3.20
CA PHE A 302 18.46 3.67 2.95
C PHE A 302 19.69 2.74 2.82
N PRO A 303 19.52 1.43 3.08
CA PRO A 303 20.62 0.47 2.96
C PRO A 303 21.04 0.20 1.50
N HIS A 304 20.16 0.47 0.52
CA HIS A 304 20.45 0.23 -0.89
C HIS A 304 19.71 1.24 -1.82
N PRO A 305 20.32 1.70 -2.94
CA PRO A 305 19.71 2.64 -3.89
C PRO A 305 18.40 2.14 -4.50
N ASN A 306 18.20 0.83 -4.67
CA ASN A 306 16.96 0.31 -5.25
C ASN A 306 15.76 0.51 -4.30
N ILE A 307 15.96 0.33 -3.00
CA ILE A 307 14.93 0.54 -1.97
C ILE A 307 14.59 2.02 -1.90
N PHE A 308 15.63 2.87 -1.92
CA PHE A 308 15.44 4.31 -1.98
C PHE A 308 14.68 4.73 -3.25
N GLY A 309 15.02 4.15 -4.39
CA GLY A 309 14.30 4.35 -5.66
C GLY A 309 12.82 3.98 -5.53
N GLY A 310 12.48 2.82 -4.97
CA GLY A 310 11.08 2.41 -4.73
C GLY A 310 10.32 3.37 -3.82
N PHE A 311 10.96 3.86 -2.76
CA PHE A 311 10.40 4.90 -1.89
C PHE A 311 10.16 6.22 -2.64
N LEU A 312 11.09 6.65 -3.49
CA LEU A 312 10.92 7.84 -4.32
C LEU A 312 9.77 7.68 -5.32
N VAL A 313 9.59 6.50 -5.94
CA VAL A 313 8.43 6.22 -6.80
C VAL A 313 7.13 6.44 -6.03
N PHE A 314 7.04 5.90 -4.82
CA PHE A 314 5.90 6.09 -3.93
C PHE A 314 5.69 7.58 -3.60
N SER A 315 6.72 8.27 -3.14
CA SER A 315 6.67 9.69 -2.75
C SER A 315 6.31 10.62 -3.92
N ILE A 316 6.81 10.36 -5.13
CA ILE A 316 6.49 11.13 -6.35
C ILE A 316 5.02 10.95 -6.71
N LEU A 317 4.50 9.72 -6.74
CA LEU A 317 3.10 9.45 -7.05
C LEU A 317 2.15 10.05 -5.98
N ILE A 318 2.54 10.00 -4.70
CA ILE A 318 1.84 10.67 -3.61
C ILE A 318 1.90 12.20 -3.75
N SER A 319 3.02 12.77 -4.20
CA SER A 319 3.15 14.22 -4.47
C SER A 319 2.18 14.67 -5.55
N PHE A 320 2.06 13.92 -6.66
CA PHE A 320 1.08 14.18 -7.70
C PHE A 320 -0.37 14.03 -7.19
N LEU A 321 -0.63 13.04 -6.34
CA LEU A 321 -1.94 12.85 -5.71
C LEU A 321 -2.29 14.02 -4.79
N TYR A 322 -1.34 14.45 -3.96
CA TYR A 322 -1.52 15.53 -3.00
C TYR A 322 -1.93 16.82 -3.70
N LEU A 323 -1.22 17.19 -4.78
CA LEU A 323 -1.55 18.35 -5.61
C LEU A 323 -2.97 18.30 -6.21
N LYS A 324 -3.46 17.09 -6.47
CA LYS A 324 -4.79 16.89 -7.06
C LYS A 324 -5.91 16.84 -6.03
N MET A 325 -5.64 16.37 -4.81
CA MET A 325 -6.62 16.26 -3.72
C MET A 325 -6.70 17.51 -2.86
N PHE A 326 -5.58 18.18 -2.62
CA PHE A 326 -5.47 19.29 -1.68
C PHE A 326 -4.98 20.53 -2.44
N HIS A 327 -5.93 21.32 -2.91
CA HIS A 327 -5.69 22.55 -3.66
C HIS A 327 -4.70 23.46 -2.92
N VAL A 328 -3.56 23.76 -3.55
CA VAL A 328 -2.56 24.72 -3.04
C VAL A 328 -2.89 26.17 -3.50
N GLU A 329 -4.15 26.40 -3.88
CA GLU A 329 -4.57 27.55 -4.69
C GLU A 329 -4.57 28.89 -3.96
N HIS A 330 -4.41 28.89 -2.63
CA HIS A 330 -4.28 30.14 -1.86
C HIS A 330 -2.85 30.68 -1.76
N PHE A 331 -1.87 30.05 -2.43
CA PHE A 331 -0.49 30.53 -2.44
C PHE A 331 -0.02 30.79 -3.88
N TYR A 332 0.19 32.06 -4.22
CA TYR A 332 0.62 32.51 -5.56
C TYR A 332 1.93 31.81 -6.03
N TRP A 333 2.79 31.43 -5.08
CA TRP A 333 4.04 30.69 -5.29
C TRP A 333 3.93 29.17 -5.08
N GLY A 334 2.78 28.67 -4.60
CA GLY A 334 2.62 27.30 -4.14
C GLY A 334 2.84 26.31 -5.27
N GLY A 335 2.25 26.56 -6.43
CA GLY A 335 2.39 25.68 -7.59
C GLY A 335 3.84 25.54 -8.10
N THR A 336 4.67 26.58 -7.96
CA THR A 336 6.08 26.55 -8.39
C THR A 336 6.95 25.78 -7.40
N ILE A 337 6.77 26.01 -6.10
CA ILE A 337 7.49 25.30 -5.03
C ILE A 337 7.25 23.79 -5.14
N TRP A 338 6.00 23.37 -5.36
CA TRP A 338 5.66 21.96 -5.52
C TRP A 338 6.31 21.31 -6.74
N LYS A 339 6.47 22.04 -7.85
CA LYS A 339 7.23 21.54 -9.00
C LYS A 339 8.69 21.34 -8.65
N ILE A 340 9.31 22.26 -7.91
CA ILE A 340 10.70 22.13 -7.44
C ILE A 340 10.84 20.88 -6.56
N PHE A 341 9.92 20.65 -5.62
CA PHE A 341 9.96 19.47 -4.75
C PHE A 341 9.86 18.16 -5.54
N ILE A 342 8.99 18.12 -6.55
CA ILE A 342 8.86 16.96 -7.42
C ILE A 342 10.14 16.80 -8.27
N SER A 343 10.69 17.88 -8.82
CA SER A 343 11.94 17.85 -9.60
C SER A 343 13.13 17.33 -8.79
N ILE A 344 13.29 17.75 -7.53
CA ILE A 344 14.37 17.24 -6.65
C ILE A 344 14.24 15.73 -6.45
N GLN A 345 13.02 15.23 -6.20
CA GLN A 345 12.77 13.79 -6.09
C GLN A 345 13.05 13.04 -7.40
N PHE A 346 12.72 13.63 -8.54
CA PHE A 346 13.03 13.05 -9.85
C PHE A 346 14.53 12.97 -10.12
N ILE A 347 15.28 14.04 -9.83
CA ILE A 347 16.73 14.06 -9.97
C ILE A 347 17.35 12.97 -9.09
N ALA A 348 16.94 12.88 -7.82
CA ALA A 348 17.40 11.83 -6.92
C ALA A 348 17.08 10.43 -7.45
N LEU A 349 15.86 10.21 -7.96
CA LEU A 349 15.44 8.91 -8.53
C LEU A 349 16.32 8.53 -9.73
N SER A 350 16.53 9.46 -10.66
CA SER A 350 17.40 9.26 -11.81
C SER A 350 18.83 8.89 -11.41
N LEU A 351 19.37 9.55 -10.38
CA LEU A 351 20.72 9.30 -9.85
C LEU A 351 20.81 8.03 -8.98
N THR A 352 19.69 7.39 -8.60
CA THR A 352 19.74 6.04 -8.00
C THR A 352 20.19 4.99 -9.00
N PHE A 353 19.99 5.24 -10.31
CA PHE A 353 20.15 4.26 -11.38
C PHE A 353 19.41 2.93 -11.14
N SER A 354 18.33 2.96 -10.34
CA SER A 354 17.47 1.80 -10.09
C SER A 354 16.55 1.56 -11.29
N LYS A 355 16.96 0.64 -12.18
CA LYS A 355 16.19 0.29 -13.39
C LYS A 355 14.76 -0.14 -13.06
N SER A 356 14.59 -0.97 -12.03
CA SER A 356 13.28 -1.45 -11.57
C SER A 356 12.40 -0.30 -11.10
N ALA A 357 12.93 0.63 -10.29
CA ALA A 357 12.17 1.79 -9.81
C ALA A 357 11.78 2.76 -10.94
N ILE A 358 12.71 3.06 -11.86
CA ILE A 358 12.45 3.93 -13.01
C ILE A 358 11.34 3.34 -13.89
N ILE A 359 11.44 2.05 -14.24
CA ILE A 359 10.41 1.34 -15.01
C ILE A 359 9.09 1.28 -14.24
N GLY A 360 9.12 1.01 -12.93
CA GLY A 360 7.95 1.02 -12.07
C GLY A 360 7.22 2.37 -12.11
N LEU A 361 7.94 3.48 -12.00
CA LEU A 361 7.35 4.81 -12.09
C LEU A 361 6.73 5.07 -13.47
N LEU A 362 7.43 4.69 -14.54
CA LEU A 362 6.92 4.83 -15.90
C LEU A 362 5.62 4.05 -16.11
N MET A 363 5.53 2.83 -15.58
CA MET A 363 4.31 2.01 -15.64
C MET A 363 3.17 2.62 -14.81
N GLY A 364 3.47 3.15 -13.61
CA GLY A 364 2.49 3.88 -12.80
C GLY A 364 1.97 5.14 -13.50
N LEU A 365 2.86 5.94 -14.09
CA LEU A 365 2.50 7.14 -14.87
C LEU A 365 1.72 6.79 -16.14
N PHE A 366 2.08 5.72 -16.84
CA PHE A 366 1.36 5.21 -17.99
C PHE A 366 -0.07 4.77 -17.63
N TYR A 367 -0.23 4.06 -16.51
CA TYR A 367 -1.54 3.73 -15.96
C TYR A 367 -2.37 4.98 -15.65
N LEU A 368 -1.78 6.00 -15.00
CA LEU A 368 -2.46 7.27 -14.76
C LEU A 368 -2.88 7.95 -16.07
N TYR A 369 -2.00 7.99 -17.06
CA TYR A 369 -2.27 8.60 -18.35
C TYR A 369 -3.45 7.91 -19.06
N THR A 370 -3.46 6.59 -19.12
CA THR A 370 -4.51 5.79 -19.78
C THR A 370 -5.86 5.92 -19.09
N ILE A 371 -5.92 5.76 -17.76
CA ILE A 371 -7.17 5.86 -17.00
C ILE A 371 -7.74 7.28 -17.02
N LEU A 372 -6.89 8.31 -16.90
CA LEU A 372 -7.34 9.70 -17.03
C LEU A 372 -7.76 10.03 -18.47
N LYS A 373 -7.25 9.34 -19.50
CA LYS A 373 -7.72 9.45 -20.89
C LYS A 373 -9.13 8.87 -21.06
N ILE A 374 -9.37 7.68 -20.52
CA ILE A 374 -10.68 6.99 -20.60
C ILE A 374 -11.77 7.75 -19.83
N ASN A 375 -11.43 8.32 -18.67
CA ASN A 375 -12.38 9.08 -17.85
C ASN A 375 -12.63 10.52 -18.35
N ASN A 376 -11.95 10.97 -19.41
CA ASN A 376 -12.42 12.11 -20.20
C ASN A 376 -13.58 11.63 -21.07
N VAL A 377 -14.71 11.29 -20.43
CA VAL A 377 -15.98 11.17 -21.14
C VAL A 377 -16.19 12.52 -21.84
N PRO A 378 -16.46 12.55 -23.17
CA PRO A 378 -16.94 13.77 -23.79
C PRO A 378 -18.20 14.17 -23.02
N ARG A 379 -18.10 15.23 -22.20
CA ARG A 379 -19.29 15.81 -21.57
C ARG A 379 -20.21 16.15 -22.75
N GLY A 380 -21.34 15.46 -22.80
CA GLY A 380 -22.17 15.37 -23.99
C GLY A 380 -22.37 16.72 -24.68
N THR A 381 -22.26 16.68 -26.00
CA THR A 381 -22.77 17.64 -26.97
C THR A 381 -24.30 17.74 -26.85
N LEU A 382 -24.81 18.17 -25.68
CA LEU A 382 -26.25 18.37 -25.43
C LEU A 382 -26.54 19.62 -24.59
N PHE A 383 -25.60 20.57 -24.53
CA PHE A 383 -25.85 21.90 -23.94
C PHE A 383 -25.27 23.02 -24.81
N GLU A 384 -25.44 22.92 -26.12
CA GLU A 384 -25.11 24.01 -27.05
C GLU A 384 -26.16 25.13 -27.08
N LYS A 385 -27.27 25.00 -26.34
CA LYS A 385 -28.39 25.96 -26.42
C LYS A 385 -28.48 27.01 -25.31
N TYR A 386 -27.59 27.02 -24.31
CA TYR A 386 -27.54 28.09 -23.30
C TYR A 386 -26.11 28.59 -23.09
N LYS A 387 -25.61 29.25 -24.12
CA LYS A 387 -24.30 29.90 -24.18
C LYS A 387 -24.38 31.26 -23.46
N ASN A 388 -24.63 31.31 -22.14
CA ASN A 388 -24.52 32.59 -21.41
C ASN A 388 -24.23 32.51 -19.90
N THR A 389 -23.66 31.42 -19.39
CA THR A 389 -22.99 31.43 -18.08
C THR A 389 -21.50 31.14 -18.26
N LYS A 390 -20.72 32.22 -18.42
CA LYS A 390 -19.26 32.20 -18.25
C LYS A 390 -18.93 31.88 -16.79
N CYS A 391 -18.89 30.60 -16.40
CA CYS A 391 -18.14 30.19 -15.21
C CYS A 391 -17.95 28.66 -15.13
N SER A 392 -16.84 28.27 -14.48
CA SER A 392 -16.48 26.93 -13.99
C SER A 392 -15.96 25.88 -14.99
N THR A 393 -16.68 25.52 -16.04
CA THR A 393 -16.35 24.26 -16.76
C THR A 393 -15.12 24.33 -17.68
N TRP A 394 -14.78 25.52 -18.18
CA TRP A 394 -13.63 25.72 -19.08
C TRP A 394 -12.29 25.53 -18.35
N ASN A 395 -12.18 26.01 -17.11
CA ASN A 395 -10.97 25.88 -16.28
C ASN A 395 -10.65 24.43 -15.89
N ILE A 396 -11.67 23.59 -15.69
CA ILE A 396 -11.50 22.18 -15.31
C ILE A 396 -10.97 21.35 -16.50
N SER A 397 -11.51 21.59 -17.70
CA SER A 397 -11.08 20.91 -18.95
C SER A 397 -9.62 21.26 -19.32
N ILE A 398 -9.25 22.53 -19.19
CA ILE A 398 -7.88 23.01 -19.40
C ILE A 398 -6.93 22.41 -18.36
N ARG A 399 -7.34 22.32 -17.09
CA ARG A 399 -6.53 21.78 -15.99
C ARG A 399 -6.25 20.27 -16.11
N VAL A 400 -7.21 19.46 -16.55
CA VAL A 400 -6.96 18.03 -16.83
C VAL A 400 -6.01 17.84 -18.01
N LYS A 401 -6.09 18.70 -19.04
CA LYS A 401 -5.14 18.70 -20.16
C LYS A 401 -3.73 19.07 -19.71
N HIS A 402 -3.55 20.09 -18.86
CA HIS A 402 -2.24 20.45 -18.30
C HIS A 402 -1.64 19.33 -17.42
N PHE A 403 -2.46 18.66 -16.61
CA PHE A 403 -1.99 17.55 -15.79
C PHE A 403 -1.50 16.36 -16.63
N LYS A 404 -2.24 16.00 -17.69
CA LYS A 404 -1.83 14.98 -18.67
C LYS A 404 -0.53 15.36 -19.39
N ARG A 405 -0.42 16.63 -19.79
CA ARG A 405 0.80 17.16 -20.42
C ARG A 405 2.00 17.04 -19.48
N ASN A 406 1.84 17.38 -18.21
CA ASN A 406 2.91 17.25 -17.23
C ASN A 406 3.35 15.79 -17.04
N ILE A 407 2.41 14.85 -16.93
CA ILE A 407 2.74 13.41 -16.87
C ILE A 407 3.51 12.97 -18.12
N LEU A 408 3.06 13.38 -19.31
CA LEU A 408 3.72 13.03 -20.57
C LEU A 408 5.12 13.64 -20.67
N ILE A 409 5.30 14.90 -20.29
CA ILE A 409 6.61 15.56 -20.25
C ILE A 409 7.54 14.83 -19.29
N THR A 410 7.06 14.49 -18.10
CA THR A 410 7.83 13.71 -17.13
C THR A 410 8.22 12.34 -17.69
N PHE A 411 7.30 11.65 -18.35
CA PHE A 411 7.58 10.36 -19.00
C PHE A 411 8.68 10.49 -20.06
N ILE A 412 8.55 11.48 -20.95
CA ILE A 412 9.54 11.75 -22.01
C ILE A 412 10.89 12.14 -21.41
N ALA A 413 10.91 12.99 -20.37
CA ALA A 413 12.15 13.41 -19.71
C ALA A 413 12.91 12.23 -19.10
N ILE A 414 12.20 11.28 -18.47
CA ILE A 414 12.82 10.06 -17.93
C ILE A 414 13.37 9.18 -19.06
N MET A 415 12.60 8.99 -20.13
CA MET A 415 13.08 8.24 -21.31
C MET A 415 14.34 8.85 -21.91
N LEU A 416 14.35 10.18 -22.10
CA LEU A 416 15.51 10.90 -22.59
C LEU A 416 16.72 10.77 -21.64
N PHE A 417 16.50 10.87 -20.32
CA PHE A 417 17.58 10.66 -19.34
C PHE A 417 18.20 9.26 -19.47
N VAL A 418 17.38 8.21 -19.58
CA VAL A 418 17.87 6.82 -19.73
C VAL A 418 18.71 6.66 -21.01
N ILE A 419 18.31 7.32 -22.11
CA ILE A 419 19.05 7.28 -23.38
C ILE A 419 20.35 8.09 -23.30
N ILE A 420 20.31 9.32 -22.76
CA ILE A 420 21.45 10.25 -22.70
C ILE A 420 22.52 9.78 -21.72
N ALA A 421 22.12 9.11 -20.63
CA ALA A 421 23.05 8.64 -19.60
C ALA A 421 24.08 7.63 -20.11
N LYS A 422 24.05 7.25 -21.41
CA LYS A 422 25.00 6.36 -22.10
C LYS A 422 25.44 5.25 -21.16
N LEU A 423 24.45 4.57 -20.60
CA LEU A 423 24.70 3.38 -19.80
C LEU A 423 25.58 2.49 -20.67
N ASP A 424 26.77 2.16 -20.19
CA ASP A 424 27.56 1.08 -20.77
C ASP A 424 26.74 -0.19 -20.58
N LEU A 425 25.81 -0.38 -21.52
CA LEU A 425 24.76 -1.38 -21.48
C LEU A 425 25.37 -2.77 -21.52
N ASN A 426 26.60 -2.93 -21.96
CA ASN A 426 27.23 -4.24 -22.06
C ASN A 426 27.81 -4.66 -20.71
N SER A 427 28.65 -3.85 -20.06
CA SER A 427 29.29 -4.26 -18.79
C SER A 427 28.32 -4.37 -17.62
N LEU A 428 27.38 -3.43 -17.49
CA LEU A 428 26.46 -3.36 -16.34
C LEU A 428 25.25 -4.29 -16.48
N LEU A 429 24.84 -4.62 -17.72
CA LEU A 429 23.70 -5.51 -17.98
C LEU A 429 24.13 -6.98 -17.97
N ILE A 430 25.31 -7.32 -18.51
CA ILE A 430 25.83 -8.70 -18.46
C ILE A 430 26.09 -9.13 -17.01
N LYS A 431 26.74 -8.29 -16.19
CA LYS A 431 26.98 -8.61 -14.77
C LYS A 431 25.67 -8.75 -13.99
N SER A 432 24.73 -7.84 -14.19
CA SER A 432 23.43 -7.86 -13.51
C SER A 432 22.51 -9.00 -13.99
N LEU A 433 22.66 -9.48 -15.23
CA LEU A 433 21.94 -10.67 -15.71
C LEU A 433 22.58 -11.96 -15.18
N GLY A 434 23.91 -12.04 -15.15
CA GLY A 434 24.62 -13.21 -14.61
C GLY A 434 24.27 -13.51 -13.15
N GLU A 435 24.30 -12.49 -12.29
CA GLU A 435 23.89 -12.62 -10.88
C GLU A 435 22.42 -13.05 -10.77
N ARG A 436 21.52 -12.50 -11.59
CA ARG A 436 20.10 -12.92 -11.59
C ARG A 436 19.91 -14.37 -12.04
N LEU A 437 20.61 -14.80 -13.10
CA LEU A 437 20.53 -16.18 -13.58
C LEU A 437 20.97 -17.17 -12.51
N PHE A 438 22.01 -16.84 -11.74
CA PHE A 438 22.45 -17.63 -10.59
C PHE A 438 21.33 -17.78 -9.54
N TYR A 439 20.73 -16.69 -9.07
CA TYR A 439 19.65 -16.77 -8.06
C TYR A 439 18.37 -17.39 -8.61
N LEU A 440 18.07 -17.23 -9.91
CA LEU A 440 16.95 -17.90 -10.56
C LEU A 440 17.16 -19.41 -10.62
N GLY A 441 18.39 -19.86 -10.92
CA GLY A 441 18.75 -21.28 -10.87
C GLY A 441 18.58 -21.85 -9.46
N ALA A 442 19.14 -21.19 -8.45
CA ALA A 442 18.99 -21.61 -7.06
C ALA A 442 17.52 -21.62 -6.60
N SER A 443 16.73 -20.61 -7.00
CA SER A 443 15.29 -20.54 -6.74
C SER A 443 14.54 -21.69 -7.40
N TYR A 444 14.90 -22.06 -8.63
CA TYR A 444 14.28 -23.16 -9.36
C TYR A 444 14.55 -24.52 -8.69
N GLU A 445 15.80 -24.83 -8.36
CA GLU A 445 16.18 -26.07 -7.65
C GLU A 445 15.45 -26.18 -6.29
N MET A 446 15.37 -25.08 -5.55
CA MET A 446 14.69 -25.08 -4.26
C MET A 446 13.16 -25.21 -4.40
N PHE A 447 12.58 -24.70 -5.48
CA PHE A 447 11.16 -24.94 -5.79
C PHE A 447 10.90 -26.42 -6.12
N LEU A 448 11.76 -27.07 -6.89
CA LEU A 448 11.61 -28.49 -7.23
C LEU A 448 11.67 -29.40 -6.00
N SER A 449 12.52 -29.07 -5.03
CA SER A 449 12.63 -29.83 -3.77
C SER A 449 11.45 -29.60 -2.82
N HIS A 450 10.90 -28.39 -2.75
CA HIS A 450 9.83 -28.03 -1.79
C HIS A 450 8.66 -27.26 -2.42
N PRO A 451 7.94 -27.83 -3.42
CA PRO A 451 7.03 -27.06 -4.29
C PRO A 451 5.75 -26.56 -3.59
N PHE A 452 5.22 -27.34 -2.64
CA PHE A 452 3.89 -27.09 -2.08
C PHE A 452 3.88 -26.13 -0.91
N ILE A 453 4.82 -26.30 0.02
CA ILE A 453 4.83 -25.64 1.32
C ILE A 453 6.06 -24.72 1.48
N GLY A 454 7.06 -24.85 0.60
CA GLY A 454 8.31 -24.08 0.66
C GLY A 454 9.22 -24.47 1.81
N VAL A 455 10.38 -23.83 1.90
CA VAL A 455 11.41 -24.07 2.93
C VAL A 455 11.15 -23.31 4.25
N GLY A 456 10.12 -22.45 4.27
CA GLY A 456 9.69 -21.65 5.40
C GLY A 456 10.24 -20.22 5.40
N ALA A 457 9.68 -19.39 6.30
CA ALA A 457 9.93 -17.95 6.34
C ALA A 457 11.42 -17.61 6.53
N GLY A 458 11.98 -16.82 5.62
CA GLY A 458 13.36 -16.33 5.71
C GLY A 458 14.46 -17.37 5.47
N GLN A 459 14.14 -18.56 4.95
CA GLN A 459 15.12 -19.65 4.84
C GLN A 459 15.89 -19.67 3.52
N LEU A 460 15.45 -18.94 2.49
CA LEU A 460 16.09 -18.99 1.16
C LEU A 460 17.60 -18.69 1.20
N VAL A 461 18.06 -17.73 2.00
CA VAL A 461 19.49 -17.41 2.12
C VAL A 461 20.28 -18.49 2.86
N PHE A 462 19.64 -19.24 3.76
CA PHE A 462 20.28 -20.37 4.45
C PHE A 462 20.48 -21.55 3.51
N ASN A 463 19.50 -21.84 2.66
CA ASN A 463 19.63 -22.89 1.64
C ASN A 463 20.72 -22.57 0.60
N LEU A 464 21.03 -21.29 0.36
CA LEU A 464 22.19 -20.92 -0.48
C LEU A 464 23.53 -21.34 0.13
N MET A 465 23.63 -21.57 1.45
CA MET A 465 24.89 -22.01 2.10
C MET A 465 25.31 -23.42 1.70
N GLU A 466 24.39 -24.22 1.17
CA GLU A 466 24.68 -25.56 0.67
C GLU A 466 25.47 -25.53 -0.65
N ILE A 467 25.45 -24.39 -1.35
CA ILE A 467 26.15 -24.21 -2.62
C ILE A 467 27.61 -23.80 -2.34
N PRO A 468 28.60 -24.56 -2.83
CA PRO A 468 30.01 -24.27 -2.58
C PRO A 468 30.48 -23.00 -3.32
N ASN A 469 31.56 -22.39 -2.81
CA ASN A 469 32.28 -21.26 -3.44
C ASN A 469 31.48 -19.96 -3.63
N ILE A 470 30.50 -19.67 -2.78
CA ILE A 470 29.78 -18.39 -2.76
C ILE A 470 30.48 -17.37 -1.86
N GLN A 471 30.62 -16.14 -2.35
CA GLN A 471 31.16 -15.02 -1.58
C GLN A 471 30.13 -14.46 -0.58
N VAL A 472 30.58 -13.91 0.54
CA VAL A 472 29.72 -13.40 1.62
C VAL A 472 28.62 -12.43 1.13
N TRP A 473 28.96 -11.53 0.20
CA TRP A 473 28.02 -10.54 -0.34
C TRP A 473 27.04 -11.13 -1.37
N GLN A 474 27.30 -12.34 -1.88
CA GLN A 474 26.41 -13.04 -2.80
C GLN A 474 25.29 -13.79 -2.05
N PHE A 475 25.35 -13.90 -0.72
CA PHE A 475 24.24 -14.42 0.09
C PHE A 475 23.13 -13.38 0.19
N GLN A 476 22.30 -13.32 -0.84
CA GLN A 476 21.14 -12.44 -0.94
C GLN A 476 19.96 -13.18 -1.56
N PRO A 477 18.72 -12.72 -1.34
CA PRO A 477 17.54 -13.37 -1.89
C PRO A 477 17.46 -13.30 -3.42
N VAL A 478 16.59 -14.17 -3.98
CA VAL A 478 16.21 -14.08 -5.39
C VAL A 478 15.52 -12.74 -5.65
N HIS A 479 15.97 -12.00 -6.68
CA HIS A 479 15.51 -10.65 -7.02
C HIS A 479 14.13 -10.66 -7.70
N ASN A 480 13.15 -11.31 -7.06
CA ASN A 480 11.77 -11.40 -7.49
C ASN A 480 10.91 -11.83 -6.29
N VAL A 481 9.99 -10.97 -5.84
CA VAL A 481 9.14 -11.26 -4.68
C VAL A 481 8.28 -12.50 -4.90
N PHE A 482 7.77 -12.72 -6.11
CA PHE A 482 6.89 -13.85 -6.38
C PHE A 482 7.62 -15.19 -6.28
N LEU A 483 8.87 -15.24 -6.78
CA LEU A 483 9.74 -16.40 -6.60
C LEU A 483 10.15 -16.55 -5.14
N LEU A 484 10.46 -15.45 -4.44
CA LEU A 484 10.78 -15.52 -3.01
C LEU A 484 9.62 -16.10 -2.19
N ILE A 485 8.38 -15.66 -2.43
CA ILE A 485 7.17 -16.23 -1.81
C ILE A 485 7.00 -17.70 -2.20
N LEU A 486 7.20 -18.06 -3.47
CA LEU A 486 7.12 -19.44 -3.95
C LEU A 486 8.09 -20.35 -3.20
N ASN A 487 9.31 -19.88 -3.01
CA ASN A 487 10.37 -20.62 -2.36
C ASN A 487 10.17 -20.75 -0.85
N GLU A 488 9.76 -19.67 -0.17
CA GLU A 488 9.57 -19.68 1.29
C GLU A 488 8.25 -20.35 1.72
N PHE A 489 7.18 -20.19 0.93
CA PHE A 489 5.83 -20.59 1.35
C PHE A 489 5.09 -21.50 0.36
N GLY A 490 5.68 -21.79 -0.78
CA GLY A 490 5.13 -22.72 -1.77
C GLY A 490 4.04 -22.15 -2.68
N ILE A 491 3.59 -22.98 -3.62
CA ILE A 491 2.69 -22.58 -4.70
C ILE A 491 1.30 -22.14 -4.21
N PHE A 492 0.82 -22.71 -3.10
CA PHE A 492 -0.51 -22.37 -2.57
C PHE A 492 -0.56 -20.94 -2.03
N ILE A 493 0.46 -20.53 -1.29
CA ILE A 493 0.56 -19.18 -0.75
C ILE A 493 0.80 -18.16 -1.87
N LEU A 494 1.66 -18.49 -2.84
CA LEU A 494 1.85 -17.64 -4.02
C LEU A 494 0.52 -17.42 -4.77
N SER A 495 -0.21 -18.49 -5.05
CA SER A 495 -1.50 -18.42 -5.76
C SER A 495 -2.52 -17.56 -4.99
N GLY A 496 -2.59 -17.73 -3.68
CA GLY A 496 -3.43 -16.90 -2.81
C GLY A 496 -3.01 -15.43 -2.81
N PHE A 497 -1.70 -15.15 -2.84
CA PHE A 497 -1.15 -13.79 -2.88
C PHE A 497 -1.46 -13.10 -4.21
N LEU A 498 -1.32 -13.81 -5.34
CA LEU A 498 -1.71 -13.31 -6.66
C LEU A 498 -3.22 -13.01 -6.72
N TYR A 499 -4.05 -13.89 -6.16
CA TYR A 499 -5.50 -13.64 -6.06
C TYR A 499 -5.82 -12.46 -5.14
N PHE A 500 -5.05 -12.24 -4.07
CA PHE A 500 -5.17 -11.07 -3.19
C PHE A 500 -4.88 -9.76 -3.95
N ILE A 501 -3.79 -9.71 -4.71
CA ILE A 501 -3.46 -8.56 -5.58
C ILE A 501 -4.56 -8.34 -6.63
N PHE A 502 -5.06 -9.41 -7.26
CA PHE A 502 -6.16 -9.31 -8.22
C PHE A 502 -7.45 -8.77 -7.58
N LYS A 503 -7.78 -9.22 -6.37
CA LYS A 503 -8.95 -8.71 -5.63
C LYS A 503 -8.82 -7.23 -5.32
N LEU A 504 -7.63 -6.77 -4.92
CA LEU A 504 -7.34 -5.35 -4.68
C LEU A 504 -7.54 -4.49 -5.94
N SER A 505 -7.09 -4.96 -7.11
CA SER A 505 -7.20 -4.19 -8.37
C SER A 505 -8.63 -4.14 -8.94
N LYS A 506 -9.47 -5.16 -8.69
CA LYS A 506 -10.87 -5.22 -9.17
C LYS A 506 -11.80 -4.23 -8.46
N LEU A 507 -11.41 -3.69 -7.30
CA LEU A 507 -12.23 -2.79 -6.47
C LEU A 507 -12.63 -1.49 -7.18
N ILE A 508 -11.96 -1.15 -8.29
CA ILE A 508 -12.17 0.07 -9.08
C ILE A 508 -13.36 -0.04 -10.03
N LYS A 509 -13.63 -1.24 -10.58
CA LYS A 509 -14.64 -1.43 -11.64
C LYS A 509 -16.07 -1.49 -11.11
N ASN A 510 -16.24 -1.77 -9.81
CA ASN A 510 -17.54 -1.99 -9.17
C ASN A 510 -18.05 -0.80 -8.35
N VAL A 511 -17.42 0.37 -8.50
CA VAL A 511 -18.01 1.63 -8.02
C VAL A 511 -19.11 2.01 -9.02
N PRO A 512 -20.36 2.27 -8.59
CA PRO A 512 -21.39 2.80 -9.46
C PRO A 512 -20.82 3.94 -10.30
N ARG A 513 -21.13 3.96 -11.60
CA ARG A 513 -20.46 4.68 -12.72
C ARG A 513 -20.26 6.21 -12.58
N GLY A 514 -20.34 6.81 -11.40
CA GLY A 514 -20.17 8.25 -11.15
C GLY A 514 -19.11 8.66 -10.13
N THR A 515 -18.52 7.76 -9.34
CA THR A 515 -17.72 8.19 -8.16
C THR A 515 -16.37 7.48 -7.98
N ILE A 516 -15.61 7.27 -9.06
CA ILE A 516 -14.21 6.86 -8.91
C ILE A 516 -13.46 7.98 -8.16
N THR A 517 -13.12 7.73 -6.89
CA THR A 517 -12.39 8.68 -6.07
C THR A 517 -10.96 8.82 -6.60
N ILE A 518 -10.43 10.04 -6.70
CA ILE A 518 -9.10 10.28 -7.26
C ILE A 518 -7.98 9.51 -6.52
N LEU A 519 -8.16 9.34 -5.20
CA LEU A 519 -7.33 8.51 -4.34
C LEU A 519 -7.23 7.06 -4.86
N SER A 520 -8.34 6.48 -5.33
CA SER A 520 -8.35 5.11 -5.87
C SER A 520 -7.47 4.98 -7.10
N ILE A 521 -7.57 5.92 -8.05
CA ILE A 521 -6.79 5.88 -9.29
C ILE A 521 -5.28 5.93 -8.97
N PHE A 522 -4.87 6.81 -8.08
CA PHE A 522 -3.44 6.98 -7.74
C PHE A 522 -2.88 5.84 -6.91
N VAL A 523 -3.61 5.34 -5.91
CA VAL A 523 -3.12 4.20 -5.12
C VAL A 523 -3.02 2.95 -6.00
N ASN A 524 -3.88 2.80 -7.01
CA ASN A 524 -3.71 1.73 -8.01
C ASN A 524 -2.54 1.96 -8.97
N ALA A 525 -2.22 3.21 -9.32
CA ALA A 525 -1.00 3.51 -10.06
C ALA A 525 0.26 3.12 -9.27
N ILE A 526 0.25 3.36 -7.95
CA ILE A 526 1.29 2.90 -7.03
C ILE A 526 1.36 1.37 -7.01
N LEU A 527 0.22 0.69 -6.90
CA LEU A 527 0.17 -0.78 -6.93
C LEU A 527 0.77 -1.33 -8.24
N VAL A 528 0.42 -0.76 -9.39
CA VAL A 528 1.00 -1.14 -10.69
C VAL A 528 2.51 -0.94 -10.67
N ALA A 529 2.99 0.23 -10.23
CA ALA A 529 4.42 0.50 -10.12
C ALA A 529 5.14 -0.53 -9.23
N PHE A 530 4.56 -0.88 -8.08
CA PHE A 530 5.12 -1.85 -7.15
C PHE A 530 5.14 -3.27 -7.72
N ILE A 531 4.07 -3.71 -8.39
CA ILE A 531 4.04 -5.03 -9.06
C ILE A 531 5.20 -5.15 -10.05
N PHE A 532 5.45 -4.10 -10.85
CA PHE A 532 6.57 -4.09 -11.78
C PHE A 532 7.91 -4.17 -11.06
N ILE A 533 8.10 -3.43 -9.96
CA ILE A 533 9.35 -3.51 -9.19
C ILE A 533 9.53 -4.90 -8.54
N MET A 534 8.46 -5.49 -7.99
CA MET A 534 8.45 -6.82 -7.36
C MET A 534 8.88 -7.95 -8.31
N LEU A 535 8.79 -7.75 -9.63
CA LEU A 535 9.30 -8.72 -10.62
C LEU A 535 10.84 -8.74 -10.73
N PHE A 536 11.51 -7.67 -10.29
CA PHE A 536 12.95 -7.45 -10.51
C PHE A 536 13.75 -7.21 -9.22
N ASP A 537 13.07 -7.17 -8.07
CA ASP A 537 13.67 -6.92 -6.77
C ASP A 537 12.84 -7.59 -5.67
N HIS A 538 13.46 -7.88 -4.53
CA HIS A 538 12.88 -8.68 -3.44
C HIS A 538 12.45 -7.88 -2.21
N TYR A 539 13.01 -6.67 -2.04
CA TYR A 539 12.93 -5.89 -0.80
C TYR A 539 11.50 -5.58 -0.30
N PHE A 540 10.48 -5.66 -1.16
CA PHE A 540 9.08 -5.52 -0.75
C PHE A 540 8.59 -6.66 0.15
N TRP A 541 9.30 -7.79 0.18
CA TRP A 541 8.94 -8.97 0.95
C TRP A 541 9.81 -9.24 2.16
N ASP A 542 11.08 -8.88 2.15
CA ASP A 542 12.04 -9.26 3.20
C ASP A 542 12.76 -8.05 3.85
N ILE A 543 12.68 -6.85 3.28
CA ILE A 543 13.26 -5.65 3.88
C ILE A 543 12.16 -4.77 4.45
N GLN A 544 12.37 -4.31 5.69
CA GLN A 544 11.39 -3.55 6.46
C GLN A 544 10.81 -2.35 5.70
N GLN A 545 11.67 -1.49 5.13
CA GLN A 545 11.19 -0.29 4.44
C GLN A 545 10.30 -0.64 3.24
N GLY A 546 10.63 -1.72 2.52
CA GLY A 546 9.81 -2.23 1.43
C GLY A 546 8.48 -2.80 1.90
N GLN A 547 8.51 -3.67 2.90
CA GLN A 547 7.30 -4.27 3.49
C GLN A 547 6.33 -3.19 4.00
N ILE A 548 6.84 -2.16 4.68
CA ILE A 548 6.03 -1.02 5.14
C ILE A 548 5.33 -0.35 3.95
N LEU A 549 6.04 -0.02 2.88
CA LEU A 549 5.45 0.60 1.68
C LEU A 549 4.36 -0.29 1.05
N LEU A 550 4.61 -1.59 0.95
CA LEU A 550 3.68 -2.56 0.37
C LEU A 550 2.38 -2.64 1.17
N TRP A 551 2.49 -2.93 2.47
CA TRP A 551 1.33 -3.12 3.34
C TRP A 551 0.54 -1.82 3.58
N MET A 552 1.23 -0.66 3.62
CA MET A 552 0.55 0.63 3.61
C MET A 552 -0.29 0.83 2.34
N THR A 553 0.28 0.52 1.17
CA THR A 553 -0.43 0.62 -0.11
C THR A 553 -1.64 -0.30 -0.15
N PHE A 554 -1.48 -1.56 0.27
CA PHE A 554 -2.61 -2.50 0.40
C PHE A 554 -3.69 -1.96 1.34
N GLY A 555 -3.31 -1.39 2.49
CA GLY A 555 -4.24 -0.83 3.46
C GLY A 555 -5.03 0.35 2.89
N LEU A 556 -4.35 1.24 2.16
CA LEU A 556 -4.98 2.38 1.48
C LEU A 556 -5.99 1.92 0.41
N ILE A 557 -5.70 0.86 -0.35
CA ILE A 557 -6.63 0.30 -1.34
C ILE A 557 -7.84 -0.33 -0.63
N ALA A 558 -7.59 -1.21 0.33
CA ALA A 558 -8.63 -1.94 1.03
C ALA A 558 -9.57 -1.01 1.83
N SER A 559 -9.06 0.11 2.36
CA SER A 559 -9.85 1.10 3.09
C SER A 559 -10.97 1.72 2.25
N GLN A 560 -10.82 1.75 0.92
CA GLN A 560 -11.80 2.32 -0.01
C GLN A 560 -13.03 1.42 -0.22
N ASN A 561 -12.98 0.16 0.22
CA ASN A 561 -13.95 -0.88 -0.13
C ASN A 561 -14.90 -1.31 1.01
N LYS A 562 -15.01 -0.56 2.11
CA LYS A 562 -16.05 -0.85 3.10
C LYS A 562 -17.43 -0.47 2.54
N ARG A 563 -18.00 -1.34 1.70
CA ARG A 563 -19.44 -1.41 1.46
C ARG A 563 -20.08 -1.58 2.84
N VAL A 564 -20.82 -0.57 3.29
CA VAL A 564 -21.81 -0.81 4.32
C VAL A 564 -22.77 -1.82 3.71
N ASN A 565 -22.82 -3.03 4.27
CA ASN A 565 -23.88 -3.95 3.93
C ASN A 565 -25.16 -3.27 4.43
N PRO A 566 -26.12 -2.88 3.57
CA PRO A 566 -27.31 -2.16 4.01
C PRO A 566 -28.10 -2.93 5.07
N ASP A 567 -27.96 -4.27 5.09
CA ASP A 567 -28.56 -5.16 6.08
C ASP A 567 -27.98 -5.02 7.50
N GLN A 568 -26.87 -4.30 7.69
CA GLN A 568 -26.31 -3.99 9.02
C GLN A 568 -26.83 -2.67 9.61
N LEU A 569 -27.68 -1.93 8.88
CA LEU A 569 -28.28 -0.68 9.34
C LEU A 569 -29.75 -0.84 9.80
N ILE A 570 -30.28 -2.07 9.82
CA ILE A 570 -31.67 -2.36 10.22
C ILE A 570 -31.72 -3.29 11.44
N VAL A 571 -30.86 -3.06 12.45
CA VAL A 571 -31.06 -3.67 13.78
C VAL A 571 -31.02 -2.59 14.85
#